data_AF-A0A5N7WEM6-F1
#
_entry.id   AF-A0A5N7WEM6-F1
#
_cell.length_a   1.000
_cell.length_b   1.000
_cell.length_c   1.000
_cell.angle_alpha   90.00
_cell.angle_beta   90.00
_cell.angle_gamma   90.00
#
_symmetry.space_group_name_H-M   'P 1'
#
loop_
_entity.id
_entity.type
_entity.pdbx_description
1 polymer ?
#
loop_
_entity_poly.entity_id
_entity_poly.type
_entity_poly.pdbx_seq_one_letter_code
_entity_poly.pdbx_strand_id
1 'polypeptide(L)'
;MENIILIADHFDKDISSVDFAQMITPKEWETLSANPDFSVLDTQIIDWLKQYAPTTYDIACATSGRKAHDQILINAIKAKVLFEQLDYIGLRSMQRTRFSNLFSPIFENTFKYISKVYKKHDVNRDNIKYQSISNRNNIDPDQLCNRYGYSDHTENRIIEILEKQPDSQYLLLCKKISDEAKLLDGIRRSIEEINFEPKDRSDYQTCACCFRWVRLQPSDRTRIAYHGYTLSRYSYNDVVNSSCMGADFAPFQVSADGTIHLLQVLRNKIVKSNEKLKTLDESDYDRENQKVIANLKNQIRGCQHSFDYALSRIEVTHPDRLAEAKAI
;
A
#
# COMPACT_ATOMS: atom_id res chain seq x y z
N MET A 1 19.29 7.34 -6.90
CA MET A 1 18.15 8.00 -7.54
C MET A 1 17.52 6.96 -8.44
N GLU A 2 16.40 6.39 -8.02
CA GLU A 2 15.57 5.59 -8.93
C GLU A 2 15.13 6.50 -10.08
N ASN A 3 15.11 5.99 -11.32
CA ASN A 3 14.67 6.77 -12.48
C ASN A 3 13.24 7.26 -12.24
N ILE A 4 13.07 8.57 -12.05
CA ILE A 4 11.76 9.19 -11.99
C ILE A 4 11.17 9.06 -13.40
N ILE A 5 10.07 8.32 -13.53
CA ILE A 5 9.32 8.24 -14.78
C ILE A 5 8.54 9.54 -14.90
N LEU A 6 9.04 10.46 -15.73
CA LEU A 6 8.31 11.64 -16.18
C LEU A 6 7.35 11.20 -17.28
N ILE A 7 6.05 11.16 -16.98
CA ILE A 7 5.05 10.73 -17.95
C ILE A 7 4.27 11.90 -18.55
N ALA A 8 4.28 13.07 -17.92
CA ALA A 8 3.66 14.29 -18.42
C ALA A 8 4.19 14.69 -19.80
N ASP A 9 5.46 14.41 -20.10
CA ASP A 9 6.07 14.68 -21.42
C ASP A 9 5.44 13.87 -22.57
N HIS A 10 4.67 12.82 -22.25
CA HIS A 10 3.89 12.07 -23.25
C HIS A 10 2.51 12.70 -23.53
N PHE A 11 2.14 13.77 -22.83
CA PHE A 11 0.81 14.37 -22.90
C PHE A 11 0.89 15.90 -23.02
N ASP A 12 0.45 16.44 -24.16
CA ASP A 12 0.52 17.89 -24.44
C ASP A 12 -0.55 18.72 -23.74
N LYS A 13 -1.36 18.11 -22.86
CA LYS A 13 -2.51 18.76 -22.25
C LYS A 13 -2.18 19.31 -20.86
N ASP A 14 -2.18 20.62 -20.74
CA ASP A 14 -2.11 21.30 -19.44
C ASP A 14 -3.43 21.13 -18.67
N ILE A 15 -3.35 20.48 -17.51
CA ILE A 15 -4.46 20.31 -16.56
C ILE A 15 -4.16 20.95 -15.19
N SER A 16 -3.12 21.79 -15.10
CA SER A 16 -2.66 22.44 -13.86
C SER A 16 -3.72 23.29 -13.15
N SER A 17 -4.78 23.70 -13.86
CA SER A 17 -5.94 24.40 -13.27
C SER A 17 -6.81 23.52 -12.37
N VAL A 18 -6.60 22.20 -12.37
CA VAL A 18 -7.35 21.24 -11.56
C VAL A 18 -6.71 21.08 -10.18
N ASP A 19 -7.56 21.03 -9.14
CA ASP A 19 -7.10 20.69 -7.79
C ASP A 19 -6.68 19.22 -7.71
N PHE A 20 -5.39 19.00 -7.46
CA PHE A 20 -4.80 17.69 -7.28
C PHE A 20 -5.49 16.86 -6.20
N ALA A 21 -5.97 17.49 -5.12
CA ALA A 21 -6.66 16.80 -4.04
C ALA A 21 -7.98 16.16 -4.51
N GLN A 22 -8.67 16.81 -5.46
CA GLN A 22 -9.87 16.26 -6.07
C GLN A 22 -9.55 15.07 -6.97
N MET A 23 -8.45 15.17 -7.73
CA MET A 23 -8.03 14.12 -8.65
C MET A 23 -7.66 12.81 -7.92
N ILE A 24 -6.96 12.88 -6.79
CA ILE A 24 -6.61 11.65 -6.03
C ILE A 24 -7.76 11.12 -5.16
N THR A 25 -8.95 11.72 -5.23
CA THR A 25 -10.09 11.36 -4.41
C THR A 25 -11.24 10.85 -5.31
N PRO A 26 -11.45 9.51 -5.42
CA PRO A 26 -12.36 8.92 -6.41
C PRO A 26 -13.80 9.45 -6.41
N LYS A 27 -14.33 9.85 -5.24
CA LYS A 27 -15.69 10.39 -5.11
C LYS A 27 -15.89 11.74 -5.81
N GLU A 28 -14.81 12.42 -6.21
CA GLU A 28 -14.85 13.77 -6.81
C GLU A 28 -14.71 13.69 -8.33
N TRP A 29 -14.54 12.50 -8.90
CA TRP A 29 -14.35 12.29 -10.33
C TRP A 29 -15.58 12.57 -11.18
N GLU A 30 -16.78 12.32 -10.66
CA GLU A 30 -18.02 12.67 -11.38
C GLU A 30 -18.08 14.18 -11.62
N THR A 31 -17.67 14.98 -10.62
CA THR A 31 -17.59 16.44 -10.75
C THR A 31 -16.51 16.87 -11.75
N LEU A 32 -15.36 16.18 -11.75
CA LEU A 32 -14.27 16.48 -12.68
C LEU A 32 -14.56 16.04 -14.13
N SER A 33 -15.43 15.03 -14.34
CA SER A 33 -15.76 14.49 -15.66
C SER A 33 -16.44 15.50 -16.59
N ALA A 34 -16.98 16.59 -16.05
CA ALA A 34 -17.55 17.69 -16.82
C ALA A 34 -16.48 18.60 -17.46
N ASN A 35 -15.20 18.46 -17.13
CA ASN A 35 -14.12 19.25 -17.72
C ASN A 35 -13.77 18.72 -19.12
N PRO A 36 -13.93 19.53 -20.20
CA PRO A 36 -13.66 19.07 -21.57
C PRO A 36 -12.20 18.62 -21.79
N ASP A 37 -11.26 19.19 -21.02
CA ASP A 37 -9.84 18.84 -21.09
C ASP A 37 -9.57 17.38 -20.71
N PHE A 38 -10.46 16.78 -19.91
CA PHE A 38 -10.32 15.40 -19.47
C PHE A 38 -10.64 14.43 -20.59
N SER A 39 -11.62 14.74 -21.43
CA SER A 39 -12.03 13.85 -22.52
C SER A 39 -10.92 13.66 -23.57
N VAL A 40 -10.19 14.74 -23.88
CA VAL A 40 -9.02 14.72 -24.77
C VAL A 40 -7.90 13.90 -24.13
N LEU A 41 -7.58 14.18 -22.86
CA LEU A 41 -6.52 13.49 -22.14
C LEU A 41 -6.85 12.00 -21.91
N ASP A 42 -8.12 11.64 -21.69
CA ASP A 42 -8.58 10.24 -21.61
C ASP A 42 -8.20 9.47 -22.87
N THR A 43 -8.46 10.06 -24.04
CA THR A 43 -8.15 9.44 -25.34
C THR A 43 -6.64 9.23 -25.48
N GLN A 44 -5.84 10.25 -25.18
CA GLN A 44 -4.37 10.14 -25.23
C GLN A 44 -3.83 9.07 -24.27
N ILE A 45 -4.39 8.99 -23.06
CA ILE A 45 -3.98 7.99 -22.07
C ILE A 45 -4.36 6.58 -22.53
N ILE A 46 -5.54 6.40 -23.13
CA ILE A 46 -5.96 5.10 -23.68
C ILE A 46 -5.00 4.66 -24.79
N ASP A 47 -4.63 5.57 -25.68
CA ASP A 47 -3.70 5.26 -26.76
C ASP A 47 -2.30 4.94 -26.23
N TRP A 48 -1.82 5.70 -25.23
CA TRP A 48 -0.59 5.41 -24.51
C TRP A 48 -0.65 4.02 -23.85
N LEU A 49 -1.75 3.67 -23.18
CA LEU A 49 -1.93 2.36 -22.55
C LEU A 49 -1.92 1.21 -23.56
N LYS A 50 -2.57 1.39 -24.72
CA LYS A 50 -2.53 0.41 -25.82
C LYS A 50 -1.14 0.25 -26.44
N GLN A 51 -0.31 1.29 -26.38
CA GLN A 51 1.06 1.22 -26.88
C GLN A 51 2.01 0.55 -25.88
N TYR A 52 1.94 0.92 -24.61
CA TYR A 52 2.97 0.56 -23.62
C TYR A 52 2.55 -0.52 -22.62
N ALA A 53 1.26 -0.71 -22.37
CA ALA A 53 0.73 -1.73 -21.46
C ALA A 53 -0.54 -2.44 -22.01
N PRO A 54 -0.55 -2.88 -23.28
CA PRO A 54 -1.76 -3.34 -23.96
C PRO A 54 -2.40 -4.54 -23.26
N THR A 55 -1.59 -5.53 -22.85
CA THR A 55 -2.12 -6.80 -22.31
C THR A 55 -2.82 -6.55 -20.97
N THR A 56 -2.17 -5.78 -20.11
CA THR A 56 -2.66 -5.40 -18.79
C THR A 56 -3.92 -4.56 -18.92
N TYR A 57 -3.92 -3.59 -19.84
CA TYR A 57 -5.08 -2.74 -20.10
C TYR A 57 -6.27 -3.54 -20.64
N ASP A 58 -6.06 -4.38 -21.66
CA ASP A 58 -7.12 -5.18 -22.28
C ASP A 58 -7.74 -6.17 -21.29
N ILE A 59 -6.91 -6.84 -20.49
CA ILE A 59 -7.39 -7.75 -19.44
C ILE A 59 -8.22 -6.99 -18.41
N ALA A 60 -7.74 -5.82 -17.95
CA ALA A 60 -8.45 -5.00 -16.97
C ALA A 60 -9.82 -4.55 -17.50
N CYS A 61 -9.88 -4.12 -18.76
CA CYS A 61 -11.13 -3.78 -19.45
C CYS A 61 -12.08 -4.99 -19.52
N ALA A 62 -11.59 -6.13 -20.00
CA ALA A 62 -12.41 -7.32 -20.25
C ALA A 62 -12.94 -7.99 -18.98
N THR A 63 -12.17 -7.99 -17.89
CA THR A 63 -12.52 -8.71 -16.65
C THR A 63 -13.38 -7.90 -15.69
N SER A 64 -13.44 -6.58 -15.85
CA SER A 64 -14.11 -5.71 -14.90
C SER A 64 -15.63 -5.84 -14.86
N GLY A 65 -16.25 -6.33 -15.94
CA GLY A 65 -17.71 -6.46 -16.06
C GLY A 65 -18.51 -5.15 -15.90
N ARG A 66 -17.83 -4.00 -15.75
CA ARG A 66 -18.39 -2.67 -15.52
C ARG A 66 -17.73 -1.69 -16.47
N LYS A 67 -18.51 -0.83 -17.11
CA LYS A 67 -18.09 0.12 -18.16
C LYS A 67 -17.08 1.23 -17.72
N ALA A 68 -16.52 1.19 -16.52
CA ALA A 68 -15.81 2.34 -15.93
C ALA A 68 -14.56 1.98 -15.10
N HIS A 69 -14.00 0.78 -15.26
CA HIS A 69 -12.81 0.36 -14.51
C HIS A 69 -11.49 0.80 -15.15
N ASP A 70 -11.48 0.97 -16.47
CA ASP A 70 -10.51 1.75 -17.24
C ASP A 70 -10.34 3.16 -16.68
N GLN A 71 -11.45 3.79 -16.29
CA GLN A 71 -11.43 5.16 -15.75
C GLN A 71 -10.57 5.31 -14.51
N ILE A 72 -10.42 4.26 -13.67
CA ILE A 72 -9.57 4.33 -12.49
C ILE A 72 -8.09 4.42 -12.87
N LEU A 73 -7.64 3.60 -13.83
CA LEU A 73 -6.26 3.65 -14.35
C LEU A 73 -5.98 4.97 -15.03
N ILE A 74 -6.93 5.40 -15.87
CA ILE A 74 -6.80 6.64 -16.62
C ILE A 74 -6.68 7.81 -15.64
N ASN A 75 -7.53 7.85 -14.60
CA ASN A 75 -7.43 8.88 -13.58
C ASN A 75 -6.16 8.78 -12.72
N ALA A 76 -5.60 7.59 -12.52
CA ALA A 76 -4.31 7.43 -11.88
C ALA A 76 -3.19 8.10 -12.70
N ILE A 77 -3.22 7.93 -14.02
CA ILE A 77 -2.27 8.56 -14.95
C ILE A 77 -2.52 10.07 -15.01
N LYS A 78 -3.78 10.53 -15.10
CA LYS A 78 -4.10 11.97 -15.00
C LYS A 78 -3.58 12.59 -13.71
N ALA A 79 -3.74 11.90 -12.57
CA ALA A 79 -3.19 12.35 -11.29
C ALA A 79 -1.67 12.50 -11.36
N LYS A 80 -0.99 11.55 -11.99
CA LYS A 80 0.46 11.62 -12.19
C LYS A 80 0.86 12.80 -13.10
N VAL A 81 0.17 13.00 -14.23
CA VAL A 81 0.42 14.14 -15.12
C VAL A 81 0.25 15.46 -14.37
N LEU A 82 -0.85 15.60 -13.63
CA LEU A 82 -1.11 16.79 -12.82
C LEU A 82 -0.05 17.02 -11.74
N PHE A 83 0.40 15.96 -11.08
CA PHE A 83 1.46 16.04 -10.07
C PHE A 83 2.76 16.59 -10.67
N GLU A 84 3.13 16.15 -11.87
CA GLU A 84 4.34 16.58 -12.57
C GLU A 84 4.21 18.02 -13.10
N GLN A 85 3.07 18.37 -13.70
CA GLN A 85 2.81 19.74 -14.19
C GLN A 85 2.79 20.79 -13.07
N LEU A 86 2.45 20.40 -11.84
CA LEU A 86 2.45 21.28 -10.67
C LEU A 86 3.80 21.32 -9.95
N ASP A 87 4.84 20.64 -10.46
CA ASP A 87 6.18 20.55 -9.86
C ASP A 87 6.15 20.15 -8.38
N TYR A 88 5.25 19.23 -8.00
CA TYR A 88 5.15 18.79 -6.62
C TYR A 88 6.37 17.96 -6.20
N ILE A 89 6.91 18.29 -5.02
CA ILE A 89 8.06 17.59 -4.42
C ILE A 89 7.69 16.23 -3.80
N GLY A 90 6.41 15.93 -3.62
CA GLY A 90 5.92 14.67 -3.02
C GLY A 90 4.55 14.79 -2.37
N LEU A 91 4.03 13.68 -1.84
CA LEU A 91 2.72 13.61 -1.19
C LEU A 91 2.79 13.24 0.28
N ARG A 92 1.86 13.76 1.08
CA ARG A 92 1.68 13.29 2.47
C ARG A 92 1.24 11.83 2.48
N SER A 93 1.56 11.10 3.54
CA SER A 93 1.23 9.68 3.73
C SER A 93 -0.17 9.26 3.25
N MET A 94 -1.21 10.00 3.67
CA MET A 94 -2.60 9.70 3.28
C MET A 94 -2.85 9.94 1.78
N GLN A 95 -2.30 11.02 1.21
CA GLN A 95 -2.45 11.35 -0.20
C GLN A 95 -1.67 10.35 -1.08
N ARG A 96 -0.45 10.00 -0.68
CA ARG A 96 0.35 8.95 -1.32
C ARG A 96 -0.35 7.61 -1.31
N THR A 97 -0.97 7.25 -0.18
CA THR A 97 -1.78 6.03 -0.06
C THR A 97 -2.96 6.06 -1.02
N ARG A 98 -3.70 7.18 -1.10
CA ARG A 98 -4.81 7.34 -2.04
C ARG A 98 -4.37 7.22 -3.49
N PHE A 99 -3.31 7.94 -3.87
CA PHE A 99 -2.69 7.86 -5.19
C PHE A 99 -2.29 6.42 -5.54
N SER A 100 -1.58 5.75 -4.63
CA SER A 100 -1.14 4.35 -4.84
C SER A 100 -2.32 3.40 -5.05
N ASN A 101 -3.42 3.62 -4.33
CA ASN A 101 -4.61 2.80 -4.42
C ASN A 101 -5.38 2.97 -5.74
N LEU A 102 -5.14 4.03 -6.52
CA LEU A 102 -5.75 4.19 -7.84
C LEU A 102 -5.31 3.08 -8.81
N PHE A 103 -4.12 2.51 -8.63
CA PHE A 103 -3.61 1.43 -9.48
C PHE A 103 -4.10 0.03 -9.04
N SER A 104 -4.60 -0.11 -7.81
CA SER A 104 -4.97 -1.40 -7.21
C SER A 104 -5.97 -2.23 -8.03
N PRO A 105 -7.11 -1.67 -8.49
CA PRO A 105 -8.15 -2.48 -9.14
C PRO A 105 -7.72 -3.13 -10.46
N ILE A 106 -6.80 -2.50 -11.20
CA ILE A 106 -6.28 -3.03 -12.47
C ILE A 106 -5.48 -4.30 -12.23
N PHE A 107 -4.54 -4.24 -11.29
CA PHE A 107 -3.73 -5.39 -10.95
C PHE A 107 -4.57 -6.53 -10.37
N GLU A 108 -5.54 -6.23 -9.51
CA GLU A 108 -6.46 -7.24 -8.98
C GLU A 108 -7.21 -8.00 -10.08
N ASN A 109 -7.68 -7.28 -11.11
CA ASN A 109 -8.38 -7.85 -12.25
C ASN A 109 -7.45 -8.70 -13.13
N THR A 110 -6.24 -8.21 -13.41
CA THR A 110 -5.22 -8.96 -14.14
C THR A 110 -4.80 -10.22 -13.39
N PHE A 111 -4.67 -10.17 -12.07
CA PHE A 111 -4.37 -11.33 -11.23
C PHE A 111 -5.49 -12.37 -11.25
N LYS A 112 -6.75 -11.93 -11.17
CA LYS A 112 -7.91 -12.83 -11.31
C LYS A 112 -7.91 -13.52 -12.68
N TYR A 113 -7.50 -12.82 -13.74
CA TYR A 113 -7.37 -13.40 -15.06
C TYR A 113 -6.27 -14.47 -15.11
N ILE A 114 -5.05 -14.14 -14.68
CA ILE A 114 -3.92 -15.09 -14.65
C ILE A 114 -4.30 -16.34 -13.85
N SER A 115 -4.94 -16.17 -12.69
CA SER A 115 -5.41 -17.27 -11.85
C SER A 115 -6.43 -18.17 -12.56
N LYS A 116 -7.27 -17.62 -13.43
CA LYS A 116 -8.21 -18.40 -14.24
C LYS A 116 -7.49 -19.17 -15.35
N VAL A 117 -6.54 -18.52 -16.03
CA VAL A 117 -5.74 -19.14 -17.11
C VAL A 117 -4.82 -20.24 -16.55
N TYR A 118 -4.34 -20.10 -15.31
CA TYR A 118 -3.53 -21.10 -14.61
C TYR A 118 -4.17 -22.50 -14.66
N LYS A 119 -5.50 -22.63 -14.52
CA LYS A 119 -6.17 -23.94 -14.58
C LYS A 119 -6.03 -24.67 -15.93
N LYS A 120 -5.62 -23.98 -16.99
CA LYS A 120 -5.43 -24.50 -18.34
C LYS A 120 -4.00 -24.27 -18.84
N HIS A 121 -3.04 -24.04 -17.94
CA HIS A 121 -1.67 -23.72 -18.33
C HIS A 121 -0.98 -24.91 -19.02
N ASP A 122 -0.06 -24.62 -19.92
CA ASP A 122 0.70 -25.58 -20.71
C ASP A 122 2.07 -25.93 -20.11
N VAL A 123 2.35 -25.48 -18.88
CA VAL A 123 3.62 -25.74 -18.19
C VAL A 123 3.76 -27.21 -17.81
N ASN A 124 4.75 -27.89 -18.39
CA ASN A 124 5.12 -29.27 -18.05
C ASN A 124 6.01 -29.30 -16.79
N ARG A 125 5.54 -29.99 -15.74
CA ARG A 125 6.24 -30.08 -14.45
C ARG A 125 7.48 -30.98 -14.51
N ASP A 126 7.50 -31.97 -15.38
CA ASP A 126 8.58 -32.96 -15.46
C ASP A 126 9.86 -32.34 -16.05
N ASN A 127 9.71 -31.31 -16.88
CA ASN A 127 10.83 -30.53 -17.43
C ASN A 127 11.48 -29.59 -16.39
N ILE A 128 10.86 -29.43 -15.22
CA ILE A 128 11.38 -28.64 -14.11
C ILE A 128 12.06 -29.62 -13.16
N LYS A 129 13.36 -29.89 -13.36
CA LYS A 129 14.12 -30.88 -12.56
C LYS A 129 13.94 -30.67 -11.05
N TYR A 130 13.60 -31.75 -10.35
CA TYR A 130 13.18 -31.87 -8.94
C TYR A 130 14.14 -31.36 -7.84
N GLN A 131 15.30 -30.79 -8.16
CA GLN A 131 16.30 -30.43 -7.14
C GLN A 131 16.07 -29.08 -6.44
N SER A 132 15.10 -28.26 -6.88
CA SER A 132 14.77 -26.96 -6.25
C SER A 132 13.30 -26.80 -5.82
N ILE A 133 12.51 -27.88 -5.89
CA ILE A 133 11.05 -27.80 -5.85
C ILE A 133 10.53 -28.29 -4.51
N SER A 134 10.38 -27.36 -3.56
CA SER A 134 9.24 -27.48 -2.65
C SER A 134 7.99 -27.18 -3.48
N ASN A 135 6.90 -27.92 -3.28
CA ASN A 135 5.61 -27.75 -3.97
C ASN A 135 5.00 -26.34 -3.89
N ARG A 136 5.65 -25.39 -3.19
CA ARG A 136 5.29 -23.96 -3.09
C ARG A 136 5.90 -23.06 -4.19
N ASN A 137 6.71 -23.61 -5.11
CA ASN A 137 7.51 -22.84 -6.09
C ASN A 137 7.02 -22.93 -7.56
N ASN A 138 5.74 -23.27 -7.78
CA ASN A 138 5.09 -22.94 -9.05
C ASN A 138 5.06 -21.41 -9.20
N ILE A 139 4.93 -20.88 -10.43
CA ILE A 139 4.54 -19.48 -10.63
C ILE A 139 3.13 -19.36 -10.05
N ASP A 140 3.09 -19.06 -8.76
CA ASP A 140 1.88 -18.89 -7.99
C ASP A 140 1.32 -17.54 -8.39
N PRO A 141 0.08 -17.48 -8.91
CA PRO A 141 -0.61 -16.21 -9.09
C PRO A 141 -0.52 -15.35 -7.83
N ASP A 142 -0.57 -15.93 -6.62
CA ASP A 142 -0.46 -15.19 -5.36
C ASP A 142 0.95 -14.59 -5.13
N GLN A 143 2.01 -15.17 -5.71
CA GLN A 143 3.36 -14.58 -5.70
C GLN A 143 3.48 -13.40 -6.68
N LEU A 144 2.80 -13.46 -7.82
CA LEU A 144 2.54 -12.26 -8.63
C LEU A 144 1.69 -11.23 -7.85
N CYS A 145 0.88 -11.68 -6.89
CA CYS A 145 -0.07 -10.85 -6.13
C CYS A 145 0.48 -10.17 -4.87
N ASN A 146 1.74 -10.36 -4.45
CA ASN A 146 2.20 -9.81 -3.16
C ASN A 146 2.28 -8.26 -3.16
N ARG A 147 1.10 -7.67 -2.91
CA ARG A 147 0.71 -6.27 -2.69
C ARG A 147 1.38 -5.23 -3.59
N TYR A 148 0.84 -5.13 -4.80
CA TYR A 148 1.07 -4.03 -5.76
C TYR A 148 2.52 -3.84 -6.19
N GLY A 149 3.34 -4.88 -6.01
CA GLY A 149 4.71 -4.91 -6.44
C GLY A 149 4.91 -6.21 -7.19
N TYR A 150 5.16 -6.06 -8.49
CA TYR A 150 6.04 -6.97 -9.18
C TYR A 150 7.25 -7.30 -8.25
N SER A 151 7.64 -8.57 -8.18
CA SER A 151 8.82 -8.98 -7.42
C SER A 151 9.87 -9.56 -8.35
N ASP A 152 11.12 -9.15 -8.15
CA ASP A 152 12.27 -9.69 -8.90
C ASP A 152 12.32 -11.22 -8.82
N HIS A 153 11.89 -11.78 -7.68
CA HIS A 153 11.80 -13.21 -7.48
C HIS A 153 10.88 -13.89 -8.50
N THR A 154 9.67 -13.35 -8.68
CA THR A 154 8.67 -13.94 -9.57
C THR A 154 9.09 -13.83 -11.03
N GLU A 155 9.73 -12.73 -11.44
CA GLU A 155 10.24 -12.60 -12.80
C GLU A 155 11.38 -13.55 -13.09
N ASN A 156 12.39 -13.57 -12.21
CA ASN A 156 13.53 -14.47 -12.36
C ASN A 156 13.05 -15.91 -12.48
N ARG A 157 11.97 -16.27 -11.76
CA ARG A 157 11.33 -17.58 -11.88
C ARG A 157 10.63 -17.79 -13.21
N ILE A 158 9.89 -16.80 -13.74
CA ILE A 158 9.28 -16.88 -15.07
C ILE A 158 10.37 -17.09 -16.13
N ILE A 159 11.45 -16.30 -16.08
CA ILE A 159 12.57 -16.38 -17.03
C ILE A 159 13.21 -17.76 -16.97
N GLU A 160 13.56 -18.26 -15.77
CA GLU A 160 14.20 -19.57 -15.58
C GLU A 160 13.35 -20.73 -16.13
N ILE A 161 12.03 -20.69 -15.96
CA ILE A 161 11.14 -21.74 -16.47
C ILE A 161 10.94 -21.58 -17.99
N LEU A 162 10.86 -20.35 -18.49
CA LEU A 162 10.72 -20.07 -19.92
C LEU A 162 11.96 -20.52 -20.70
N GLU A 163 13.17 -20.42 -20.16
CA GLU A 163 14.39 -21.00 -20.76
C GLU A 163 14.27 -22.52 -21.01
N LYS A 164 13.57 -23.23 -20.12
CA LYS A 164 13.35 -24.68 -20.21
C LYS A 164 12.15 -25.03 -21.08
N GLN A 165 11.22 -24.10 -21.27
CA GLN A 165 9.94 -24.28 -21.97
C GLN A 165 9.56 -23.04 -22.78
N PRO A 166 10.34 -22.70 -23.83
CA PRO A 166 10.22 -21.43 -24.54
C PRO A 166 8.89 -21.23 -25.25
N ASP A 167 8.22 -22.33 -25.62
CA ASP A 167 6.97 -22.31 -26.37
C ASP A 167 5.72 -22.16 -25.47
N SER A 168 5.88 -22.13 -24.14
CA SER A 168 4.75 -22.03 -23.22
C SER A 168 4.04 -20.69 -23.34
N GLN A 169 2.80 -20.73 -23.83
CA GLN A 169 1.95 -19.57 -24.00
C GLN A 169 1.60 -18.93 -22.64
N TYR A 170 1.44 -19.74 -21.59
CA TYR A 170 1.19 -19.23 -20.24
C TYR A 170 2.39 -18.44 -19.71
N LEU A 171 3.61 -18.96 -19.86
CA LEU A 171 4.82 -18.29 -19.37
C LEU A 171 5.11 -17.00 -20.14
N LEU A 172 4.93 -17.01 -21.47
CA LEU A 172 5.06 -15.83 -22.31
C LEU A 172 4.05 -14.74 -21.91
N LEU A 173 2.79 -15.13 -21.66
CA LEU A 173 1.76 -14.23 -21.14
C LEU A 173 2.16 -13.63 -19.78
N CYS A 174 2.61 -14.47 -18.84
CA CYS A 174 3.04 -14.02 -17.51
C CYS A 174 4.23 -13.05 -17.61
N LYS A 175 5.20 -13.34 -18.49
CA LYS A 175 6.32 -12.46 -18.75
C LYS A 175 5.86 -11.11 -19.30
N LYS A 176 4.99 -11.10 -20.31
CA LYS A 176 4.47 -9.87 -20.90
C LYS A 176 3.72 -9.00 -19.88
N ILE A 177 2.82 -9.61 -19.11
CA ILE A 177 2.11 -8.90 -18.04
C ILE A 177 3.08 -8.37 -16.99
N SER A 178 4.10 -9.15 -16.64
CA SER A 178 5.14 -8.74 -15.69
C SER A 178 5.90 -7.50 -16.18
N ASP A 179 6.31 -7.48 -17.45
CA ASP A 179 7.03 -6.36 -18.06
C ASP A 179 6.16 -5.08 -18.08
N GLU A 180 4.89 -5.19 -18.47
CA GLU A 180 3.94 -4.07 -18.47
C GLU A 180 3.60 -3.59 -17.03
N ALA A 181 3.51 -4.51 -16.08
CA ALA A 181 3.24 -4.19 -14.67
C ALA A 181 4.37 -3.38 -14.02
N LYS A 182 5.63 -3.63 -14.41
CA LYS A 182 6.78 -2.83 -13.94
C LYS A 182 6.65 -1.37 -14.32
N LEU A 183 6.21 -1.09 -15.55
CA LEU A 183 6.02 0.28 -16.01
C LEU A 183 5.00 1.02 -15.16
N LEU A 184 3.83 0.40 -14.96
CA LEU A 184 2.75 0.97 -14.14
C LEU A 184 3.13 1.08 -12.66
N ASP A 185 3.87 0.11 -12.12
CA ASP A 185 4.40 0.16 -10.75
C ASP A 185 5.46 1.27 -10.60
N GLY A 186 6.29 1.49 -11.61
CA GLY A 186 7.24 2.60 -11.65
C GLY A 186 6.54 3.95 -11.53
N ILE A 187 5.45 4.16 -12.26
CA ILE A 187 4.61 5.37 -12.14
C ILE A 187 4.07 5.50 -10.71
N ARG A 188 3.51 4.41 -10.18
CA ARG A 188 2.93 4.36 -8.82
C ARG A 188 3.96 4.71 -7.73
N ARG A 189 5.20 4.21 -7.86
CA ARG A 189 6.27 4.41 -6.87
C ARG A 189 7.04 5.72 -7.03
N SER A 190 7.00 6.32 -8.22
CA SER A 190 7.73 7.56 -8.54
C SER A 190 7.33 8.79 -7.70
N ILE A 191 6.23 8.71 -6.95
CA ILE A 191 5.80 9.78 -6.05
C ILE A 191 6.35 9.54 -4.64
N GLU A 192 7.24 10.42 -4.22
CA GLU A 192 7.86 10.40 -2.90
C GLU A 192 6.85 10.71 -1.79
N GLU A 193 7.05 10.09 -0.62
CA GLU A 193 6.36 10.49 0.60
C GLU A 193 7.10 11.64 1.24
N ILE A 194 6.45 12.79 1.35
CA ILE A 194 6.96 13.89 2.15
C ILE A 194 6.46 13.75 3.59
N ASN A 195 7.40 13.74 4.52
CA ASN A 195 7.09 13.98 5.92
C ASN A 195 6.69 15.44 6.07
N PHE A 196 5.40 15.69 6.29
CA PHE A 196 4.95 17.04 6.65
C PHE A 196 5.35 17.31 8.09
N GLU A 197 6.42 18.07 8.27
CA GLU A 197 6.67 18.75 9.53
C GLU A 197 5.82 20.03 9.56
N PRO A 198 5.05 20.27 10.63
CA PRO A 198 4.29 21.51 10.75
C PRO A 198 5.23 22.71 10.72
N LYS A 199 4.86 23.76 9.96
CA LYS A 199 5.61 25.02 9.85
C LYS A 199 5.85 25.69 11.20
N ASP A 200 4.95 25.45 12.14
CA ASP A 200 5.06 25.86 13.53
C ASP A 200 4.89 24.64 14.44
N ARG A 201 5.97 24.25 15.11
CA ARG A 201 6.00 23.12 16.06
C ARG A 201 5.41 23.48 17.43
N SER A 202 5.03 24.73 17.68
CA SER A 202 4.40 25.15 18.94
C SER A 202 2.96 24.61 19.08
N ASP A 203 2.25 24.49 17.96
CA ASP A 203 0.86 24.04 17.90
C ASP A 203 0.71 22.53 17.68
N TYR A 204 1.80 21.85 17.35
CA TYR A 204 1.80 20.45 16.95
C TYR A 204 2.89 19.67 17.69
N GLN A 205 2.51 18.52 18.23
CA GLN A 205 3.44 17.55 18.82
C GLN A 205 3.14 16.17 18.26
N THR A 206 3.93 15.16 18.61
CA THR A 206 3.70 13.80 18.14
C THR A 206 2.80 13.02 19.10
N CYS A 207 1.87 12.23 18.57
CA CYS A 207 1.03 11.36 19.39
C CYS A 207 1.86 10.28 20.10
N ALA A 208 1.54 10.02 21.37
CA ALA A 208 2.24 9.02 22.19
C ALA A 208 2.04 7.57 21.70
N CYS A 209 1.02 7.27 20.87
CA CYS A 209 0.76 5.90 20.37
C CYS A 209 1.41 5.59 19.01
N CYS A 210 1.55 6.59 18.12
CA CYS A 210 1.92 6.35 16.72
C CYS A 210 2.97 7.32 16.18
N PHE A 211 3.43 8.26 17.01
CA PHE A 211 4.44 9.27 16.70
C PHE A 211 4.11 10.18 15.50
N ARG A 212 2.85 10.22 15.06
CA ARG A 212 2.38 11.16 14.04
C ARG A 212 2.20 12.55 14.63
N TRP A 213 2.49 13.59 13.84
CA TRP A 213 2.17 14.96 14.21
C TRP A 213 0.67 15.15 14.42
N VAL A 214 0.31 15.73 15.55
CA VAL A 214 -1.04 16.01 16.02
C VAL A 214 -1.13 17.43 16.53
N ARG A 215 -2.27 18.08 16.27
CA ARG A 215 -2.55 19.42 16.79
C ARG A 215 -2.91 19.35 18.27
N LEU A 216 -2.45 20.32 19.04
CA LEU A 216 -2.78 20.48 20.46
C LEU A 216 -4.04 21.30 20.68
N GLN A 217 -4.72 21.11 21.81
CA GLN A 217 -5.90 21.93 22.14
C GLN A 217 -5.45 23.38 22.39
N PRO A 218 -6.13 24.39 21.79
CA PRO A 218 -5.76 25.78 21.99
C PRO A 218 -5.79 26.21 23.46
N SER A 219 -6.73 25.66 24.23
CA SER A 219 -6.93 25.94 25.66
C SER A 219 -6.05 25.11 26.59
N ASP A 220 -5.49 23.99 26.13
CA ASP A 220 -4.63 23.10 26.92
C ASP A 220 -3.59 22.43 26.01
N ARG A 221 -2.38 23.00 25.99
CA ARG A 221 -1.27 22.53 25.15
C ARG A 221 -0.68 21.20 25.61
N THR A 222 -1.13 20.66 26.74
CA THR A 222 -0.74 19.31 27.19
C THR A 222 -1.66 18.22 26.64
N ARG A 223 -2.72 18.60 25.91
CA ARG A 223 -3.72 17.69 25.36
C ARG A 223 -3.76 17.73 23.84
N ILE A 224 -3.98 16.56 23.26
CA ILE A 224 -4.19 16.41 21.83
C ILE A 224 -5.60 16.91 21.47
N ALA A 225 -5.71 17.75 20.43
CA ALA A 225 -6.99 18.23 19.93
C ALA A 225 -7.70 17.19 19.06
N TYR A 226 -6.93 16.51 18.19
CA TYR A 226 -7.47 15.55 17.23
C TYR A 226 -6.51 14.38 17.05
N HIS A 227 -6.94 13.18 17.44
CA HIS A 227 -6.23 11.95 17.09
C HIS A 227 -7.17 10.73 17.02
N GLY A 228 -7.77 10.55 15.85
CA GLY A 228 -8.69 9.46 15.52
C GLY A 228 -9.18 9.60 14.07
N TYR A 229 -9.74 8.56 13.50
CA TYR A 229 -10.26 8.59 12.12
C TYR A 229 -11.65 9.22 12.09
N THR A 230 -11.99 9.95 11.03
CA THR A 230 -13.37 10.38 10.75
C THR A 230 -14.18 9.16 10.35
N LEU A 231 -15.15 8.76 11.18
CA LEU A 231 -16.20 7.82 10.80
C LEU A 231 -17.35 8.63 10.20
N SER A 232 -17.54 8.54 8.88
CA SER A 232 -18.77 9.02 8.27
C SER A 232 -19.88 8.01 8.58
N ARG A 233 -20.67 8.28 9.62
CA ARG A 233 -21.96 7.62 9.84
C ARG A 233 -23.05 8.66 9.66
N TYR A 234 -23.91 8.45 8.66
CA TYR A 234 -25.17 9.18 8.49
C TYR A 234 -25.05 10.72 8.57
N SER A 235 -24.15 11.30 7.78
CA SER A 235 -24.06 12.75 7.58
C SER A 235 -23.63 13.57 8.82
N TYR A 236 -23.27 12.91 9.93
CA TYR A 236 -22.63 13.53 11.08
C TYR A 236 -21.14 13.16 11.10
N ASN A 237 -20.28 14.17 11.02
CA ASN A 237 -18.84 14.03 11.27
C ASN A 237 -18.61 14.04 12.79
N ASP A 238 -19.02 12.98 13.48
CA ASP A 238 -18.59 12.81 14.87
C ASP A 238 -17.10 12.45 14.85
N VAL A 239 -16.29 13.39 15.31
CA VAL A 239 -14.90 13.11 15.65
C VAL A 239 -14.93 12.17 16.85
N VAL A 240 -14.69 10.89 16.60
CA VAL A 240 -14.51 9.91 17.68
C VAL A 240 -13.15 10.20 18.31
N ASN A 241 -13.16 11.03 19.35
CA ASN A 241 -11.97 11.44 20.11
C ASN A 241 -11.23 10.27 20.79
N SER A 242 -11.79 9.06 20.75
CA SER A 242 -11.35 7.89 21.53
C SER A 242 -10.88 6.69 20.69
N SER A 243 -10.52 6.87 19.40
CA SER A 243 -10.14 5.72 18.55
C SER A 243 -8.67 5.28 18.62
N CYS A 244 -7.72 6.12 19.07
CA CYS A 244 -6.37 5.67 19.46
C CYS A 244 -6.15 5.93 20.95
N MET A 245 -5.56 4.94 21.62
CA MET A 245 -5.21 4.98 23.04
C MET A 245 -4.30 6.14 23.44
N GLY A 246 -3.48 6.65 22.53
CA GLY A 246 -2.61 7.80 22.75
C GLY A 246 -3.34 9.13 22.91
N ALA A 247 -4.64 9.21 22.58
CA ALA A 247 -5.44 10.41 22.80
C ALA A 247 -5.68 10.70 24.29
N ASP A 248 -5.61 9.67 25.15
CA ASP A 248 -5.80 9.79 26.60
C ASP A 248 -4.52 10.24 27.33
N PHE A 249 -3.42 10.40 26.61
CA PHE A 249 -2.12 10.77 27.16
C PHE A 249 -1.66 12.13 26.64
N ALA A 250 -0.76 12.76 27.39
CA ALA A 250 -0.03 13.90 26.89
C ALA A 250 0.76 13.51 25.61
N PRO A 251 0.99 14.46 24.69
CA PRO A 251 1.80 14.21 23.52
C PRO A 251 3.20 13.71 23.91
N PHE A 252 3.81 12.96 22.99
CA PHE A 252 5.05 12.25 23.27
C PHE A 252 6.15 13.20 23.74
N GLN A 253 6.30 14.39 23.19
CA GLN A 253 7.32 15.37 23.61
C GLN A 253 7.16 15.83 25.07
N VAL A 254 5.95 15.75 25.62
CA VAL A 254 5.65 16.19 27.00
C VAL A 254 5.81 15.04 27.98
N SER A 255 5.34 13.83 27.62
CA SER A 255 5.46 12.65 28.47
C SER A 255 5.60 11.36 27.65
N ALA A 256 6.41 10.44 28.17
CA ALA A 256 6.54 9.08 27.66
C ALA A 256 5.42 8.13 28.11
N ASP A 257 4.52 8.53 29.02
CA ASP A 257 3.57 7.61 29.68
C ASP A 257 2.65 6.90 28.68
N GLY A 258 2.17 7.59 27.65
CA GLY A 258 1.34 6.98 26.61
C GLY A 258 2.11 5.98 25.75
N THR A 259 3.41 6.21 25.54
CA THR A 259 4.28 5.27 24.82
C THR A 259 4.64 4.07 25.69
N ILE A 260 4.84 4.26 27.00
CA ILE A 260 5.05 3.17 27.97
C ILE A 260 3.80 2.29 28.06
N HIS A 261 2.61 2.91 28.11
CA HIS A 261 1.36 2.16 28.04
C HIS A 261 1.22 1.38 26.72
N LEU A 262 1.60 1.97 25.59
CA LEU A 262 1.66 1.27 24.30
C LEU A 262 2.60 0.05 24.36
N LEU A 263 3.80 0.20 24.91
CA LEU A 263 4.76 -0.91 25.06
C LEU A 263 4.13 -2.06 25.85
N GLN A 264 3.46 -1.78 26.98
CA GLN A 264 2.76 -2.81 27.76
C GLN A 264 1.67 -3.51 26.93
N VAL A 265 0.90 -2.76 26.14
CA VAL A 265 -0.15 -3.33 25.28
C VAL A 265 0.44 -4.22 24.18
N LEU A 266 1.52 -3.78 23.54
CA LEU A 266 2.24 -4.56 22.53
C LEU A 266 2.83 -5.83 23.13
N ARG A 267 3.45 -5.73 24.31
CA ARG A 267 3.99 -6.87 25.07
C ARG A 267 2.91 -7.89 25.40
N ASN A 268 1.80 -7.43 25.97
CA ASN A 268 0.66 -8.28 26.30
C ASN A 268 0.07 -8.96 25.06
N LYS A 269 -0.01 -8.26 23.93
CA LYS A 269 -0.43 -8.86 22.65
C LYS A 269 0.54 -9.94 22.18
N ILE A 270 1.85 -9.72 22.27
CA ILE A 270 2.87 -10.72 21.93
C ILE A 270 2.75 -11.95 22.82
N VAL A 271 2.62 -11.77 24.14
CA VAL A 271 2.45 -12.87 25.11
C VAL A 271 1.20 -13.69 24.79
N LYS A 272 0.03 -13.03 24.67
CA LYS A 272 -1.23 -13.71 24.35
C LYS A 272 -1.18 -14.45 23.01
N SER A 273 -0.55 -13.87 21.99
CA SER A 273 -0.38 -14.53 20.69
C SER A 273 0.53 -15.76 20.78
N ASN A 274 1.61 -15.68 21.56
CA ASN A 274 2.51 -16.82 21.80
C ASN A 274 1.83 -17.93 22.61
N GLU A 275 1.05 -17.60 23.64
CA GLU A 275 0.25 -18.56 24.39
C GLU A 275 -0.73 -19.28 23.47
N LYS A 276 -1.46 -18.52 22.63
CA LYS A 276 -2.37 -19.10 21.65
C LYS A 276 -1.65 -19.98 20.63
N LEU A 277 -0.46 -19.59 20.18
CA LEU A 277 0.36 -20.44 19.30
C LEU A 277 0.76 -21.76 19.97
N LYS A 278 1.10 -21.75 21.26
CA LYS A 278 1.45 -22.97 22.01
C LYS A 278 0.26 -23.92 22.19
N THR A 279 -0.96 -23.40 22.22
CA THR A 279 -2.18 -24.22 22.34
C THR A 279 -2.62 -24.84 21.00
N LEU A 280 -2.03 -24.41 19.88
CA LEU A 280 -2.31 -24.96 18.56
C LEU A 280 -1.31 -26.08 18.30
N ASP A 281 -1.80 -27.33 18.37
CA ASP A 281 -0.98 -28.52 18.17
C ASP A 281 -0.51 -28.63 16.71
N GLU A 282 0.77 -28.95 16.50
CA GLU A 282 1.35 -29.07 15.16
C GLU A 282 0.87 -30.34 14.43
N SER A 283 0.14 -31.23 15.11
CA SER A 283 -0.35 -32.49 14.53
C SER A 283 -1.70 -32.38 13.79
N ASP A 284 -2.50 -31.34 14.02
CA ASP A 284 -3.79 -31.12 13.33
C ASP A 284 -3.69 -30.00 12.29
N TYR A 285 -2.98 -30.33 11.20
CA TYR A 285 -2.78 -29.47 10.03
C TYR A 285 -4.04 -29.38 9.15
N ASP A 286 -5.16 -28.93 9.71
CA ASP A 286 -6.22 -28.39 8.86
C ASP A 286 -5.83 -27.00 8.30
N ARG A 287 -6.43 -26.62 7.17
CA ARG A 287 -6.12 -25.37 6.46
C ARG A 287 -6.45 -24.11 7.27
N GLU A 288 -7.38 -24.20 8.22
CA GLU A 288 -7.78 -23.09 9.08
C GLU A 288 -6.76 -22.87 10.21
N ASN A 289 -6.28 -23.94 10.84
CA ASN A 289 -5.19 -23.88 11.82
C ASN A 289 -3.92 -23.25 11.23
N GLN A 290 -3.56 -23.61 9.99
CA GLN A 290 -2.42 -22.99 9.30
C GLN A 290 -2.60 -21.47 9.11
N LYS A 291 -3.80 -21.00 8.73
CA LYS A 291 -4.10 -19.57 8.60
C LYS A 291 -4.02 -18.85 9.94
N VAL A 292 -4.58 -19.45 11.00
CA VAL A 292 -4.54 -18.89 12.35
C VAL A 292 -3.10 -18.75 12.82
N ILE A 293 -2.26 -19.79 12.63
CA ILE A 293 -0.83 -19.75 12.96
C ILE A 293 -0.11 -18.63 12.19
N ALA A 294 -0.33 -18.53 10.87
CA ALA A 294 0.28 -17.49 10.05
C ALA A 294 -0.12 -16.08 10.51
N ASN A 295 -1.40 -15.87 10.83
CA ASN A 295 -1.91 -14.61 11.36
C ASN A 295 -1.29 -14.26 12.71
N LEU A 296 -1.19 -15.22 13.63
CA LEU A 296 -0.57 -15.00 14.94
C LEU A 296 0.92 -14.66 14.80
N LYS A 297 1.66 -15.36 13.93
CA LYS A 297 3.07 -15.05 13.63
C LYS A 297 3.25 -13.66 13.04
N ASN A 298 2.38 -13.25 12.11
CA ASN A 298 2.38 -11.90 11.54
C ASN A 298 2.05 -10.83 12.58
N GLN A 299 1.09 -11.09 13.46
CA GLN A 299 0.74 -10.19 14.56
C GLN A 299 1.92 -10.01 15.52
N ILE A 300 2.60 -11.09 15.91
CA ILE A 300 3.78 -11.03 16.78
C ILE A 300 4.87 -10.18 16.14
N ARG A 301 5.21 -10.46 14.87
CA ARG A 301 6.24 -9.69 14.13
C ARG A 301 5.89 -8.21 14.04
N GLY A 302 4.63 -7.89 13.72
CA GLY A 302 4.15 -6.51 13.66
C GLY A 302 4.23 -5.80 15.01
N CYS A 303 3.83 -6.48 16.09
CA CYS A 303 3.92 -5.92 17.45
C CYS A 303 5.37 -5.72 17.88
N GLN A 304 6.28 -6.67 17.59
CA GLN A 304 7.71 -6.55 17.88
C GLN A 304 8.32 -5.36 17.15
N HIS A 305 8.06 -5.22 15.85
CA HIS A 305 8.54 -4.07 15.08
C HIS A 305 8.05 -2.73 15.66
N SER A 306 6.77 -2.64 16.03
CA SER A 306 6.23 -1.43 16.69
C SER A 306 6.82 -1.20 18.09
N PHE A 307 7.13 -2.27 18.83
CA PHE A 307 7.75 -2.22 20.15
C PHE A 307 9.17 -1.68 20.06
N ASP A 308 9.99 -2.24 19.17
CA ASP A 308 11.36 -1.82 18.91
C ASP A 308 11.41 -0.36 18.42
N TYR A 309 10.48 0.01 17.53
CA TYR A 309 10.36 1.39 17.08
C TYR A 309 10.03 2.33 18.24
N ALA A 310 9.05 2.00 19.08
CA ALA A 310 8.69 2.82 20.23
C ALA A 310 9.84 2.95 21.25
N LEU A 311 10.60 1.88 21.50
CA LEU A 311 11.81 1.95 22.32
C LEU A 311 12.84 2.90 21.72
N SER A 312 13.09 2.85 20.42
CA SER A 312 14.05 3.75 19.75
C SER A 312 13.63 5.22 19.89
N ARG A 313 12.31 5.50 19.93
CA ARG A 313 11.80 6.86 20.13
C ARG A 313 12.02 7.34 21.57
N ILE A 314 11.79 6.48 22.57
CA ILE A 314 12.06 6.77 23.98
C ILE A 314 13.56 7.02 24.19
N GLU A 315 14.43 6.17 23.64
CA GLU A 315 15.89 6.34 23.75
C GLU A 315 16.36 7.72 23.27
N VAL A 316 15.76 8.24 22.18
CA VAL A 316 16.11 9.54 21.62
C VAL A 316 15.48 10.71 22.38
N THR A 317 14.25 10.57 22.89
CA THR A 317 13.44 11.73 23.34
C THR A 317 13.24 11.78 24.86
N HIS A 318 13.19 10.62 25.53
CA HIS A 318 13.00 10.45 26.98
C HIS A 318 14.00 9.42 27.53
N PRO A 319 15.32 9.68 27.42
CA PRO A 319 16.34 8.70 27.80
C PRO A 319 16.29 8.32 29.28
N ASP A 320 15.78 9.20 30.14
CA ASP A 320 15.54 8.97 31.57
C ASP A 320 14.49 7.87 31.81
N ARG A 321 13.54 7.71 30.89
CA ARG A 321 12.49 6.67 30.95
C ARG A 321 12.89 5.36 30.23
N LEU A 322 14.08 5.29 29.63
CA LEU A 322 14.49 4.13 28.83
C LEU A 322 14.63 2.85 29.67
N ALA A 323 15.10 2.95 30.91
CA ALA A 323 15.24 1.79 31.80
C ALA A 323 13.87 1.17 32.15
N GLU A 324 12.88 2.02 32.43
CA GLU A 324 11.49 1.58 32.65
C GLU A 324 10.91 0.94 31.39
N ALA A 325 11.10 1.58 30.23
CA ALA A 325 10.61 1.07 28.96
C ALA A 325 11.21 -0.29 28.59
N LYS A 326 12.51 -0.51 28.87
CA LYS A 326 13.20 -1.80 28.64
C LYS A 326 12.79 -2.90 29.62
N ALA A 327 12.16 -2.55 30.75
CA ALA A 327 11.72 -3.53 31.75
C ALA A 327 10.37 -4.19 31.40
N ILE A 328 9.67 -3.69 30.37
CA ILE A 328 8.42 -4.24 29.81
C ILE A 328 8.76 -5.37 28.83
#